data_AF-A0A3N4Z8K5-F1
#
_entry.id   AF-A0A3N4Z8K5-F1
#
_cell.length_a   1.000
_cell.length_b   1.000
_cell.length_c   1.000
_cell.angle_alpha   90.00
_cell.angle_beta   90.00
_cell.angle_gamma   90.00
#
_symmetry.space_group_name_H-M   'P 1'
#
loop_
_entity.id
_entity.type
_entity.pdbx_description
1 polymer ?
#
loop_
_entity_poly.entity_id
_entity_poly.type
_entity_poly.pdbx_seq_one_letter_code
_entity_poly.pdbx_strand_id
1 'polypeptide(L)'
;MDIRKSEPTLLGPADSSYNDWKGTAVAENSLIEASGDLYELAGLRDERDRWSILGIEVDAYSHGADTSWTVRVYAADRHELGVNSFEDWERVAAKHGGIPVADILLHDATLDDVIKCMKSFGVQLRNGHISHDFLHAGYGDHPAQD
;
A
#
# COMPACT_ATOMS: atom_id res chain seq x y z
N MET A 1 10.98 2.82 18.24
CA MET A 1 11.20 1.63 17.39
C MET A 1 12.61 1.70 16.82
N ASP A 2 13.41 0.61 16.81
CA ASP A 2 14.79 0.62 16.30
C ASP A 2 14.82 0.09 14.85
N ILE A 3 14.94 0.99 13.87
CA ILE A 3 14.92 0.68 12.43
C ILE A 3 16.35 0.50 11.96
N ARG A 4 16.70 -0.71 11.50
CA ARG A 4 18.03 -1.04 10.99
C ARG A 4 18.22 -0.47 9.58
N LYS A 5 19.28 0.33 9.38
CA LYS A 5 19.60 0.96 8.09
C LYS A 5 20.25 -0.04 7.12
N SER A 6 19.89 0.03 5.84
CA SER A 6 20.52 -0.69 4.71
C SER A 6 20.67 0.23 3.49
N GLU A 7 21.49 -0.17 2.50
CA GLU A 7 21.58 0.55 1.23
C GLU A 7 20.23 0.57 0.49
N PRO A 8 19.82 1.70 -0.12
CA PRO A 8 18.56 1.78 -0.86
C PRO A 8 18.55 0.90 -2.11
N THR A 9 17.49 0.14 -2.31
CA THR A 9 17.20 -0.60 -3.56
C THR A 9 15.92 -0.07 -4.20
N LEU A 10 15.80 -0.19 -5.52
CA LEU A 10 14.59 0.21 -6.23
C LEU A 10 13.45 -0.77 -5.90
N LEU A 11 12.33 -0.24 -5.40
CA LEU A 11 11.09 -1.01 -5.23
C LEU A 11 10.35 -1.09 -6.57
N GLY A 12 10.16 -2.31 -7.09
CA GLY A 12 9.36 -2.56 -8.28
C GLY A 12 7.87 -2.60 -7.99
N PRO A 13 7.01 -2.60 -9.02
CA PRO A 13 5.60 -2.94 -8.83
C PRO A 13 5.46 -4.37 -8.29
N ALA A 14 4.34 -4.66 -7.62
CA ALA A 14 4.01 -6.04 -7.22
C ALA A 14 4.03 -6.97 -8.45
N ASP A 15 4.64 -8.14 -8.31
CA ASP A 15 4.83 -9.10 -9.39
C ASP A 15 4.68 -10.54 -8.87
N SER A 16 4.30 -11.47 -9.75
CA SER A 16 4.20 -12.90 -9.42
C SER A 16 4.76 -13.77 -10.54
N SER A 17 5.01 -15.05 -10.25
CA SER A 17 5.45 -16.01 -11.26
C SER A 17 4.38 -16.28 -12.34
N TYR A 18 3.11 -15.97 -12.08
CA TYR A 18 1.98 -16.15 -12.99
C TYR A 18 1.09 -14.90 -13.01
N ASN A 19 1.41 -13.95 -13.89
CA ASN A 19 0.76 -12.63 -13.95
C ASN A 19 -0.49 -12.62 -14.86
N ASP A 20 -1.39 -13.58 -14.63
CA ASP A 20 -2.63 -13.72 -15.40
C ASP A 20 -3.53 -12.49 -15.26
N TRP A 21 -3.38 -11.75 -14.15
CA TRP A 21 -4.11 -10.54 -13.84
C TRP A 21 -3.17 -9.39 -13.56
N LYS A 22 -3.44 -8.23 -14.17
CA LYS A 22 -2.74 -6.97 -13.94
C LYS A 22 -3.75 -5.88 -13.65
N GLY A 23 -3.43 -4.98 -12.73
CA GLY A 23 -4.42 -4.04 -12.23
C GLY A 23 -3.83 -2.75 -11.71
N THR A 24 -4.72 -1.84 -11.37
CA THR A 24 -4.45 -0.62 -10.62
C THR A 24 -5.24 -0.66 -9.32
N ALA A 25 -4.71 -0.03 -8.28
CA ALA A 25 -5.34 0.06 -6.97
C ALA A 25 -5.34 1.51 -6.48
N VAL A 26 -6.34 1.87 -5.68
CA VAL A 26 -6.43 3.16 -4.99
C VAL A 26 -6.95 2.96 -3.58
N ALA A 27 -6.43 3.74 -2.64
CA ALA A 27 -6.87 3.77 -1.26
C ALA A 27 -6.85 5.22 -0.76
N GLU A 28 -7.81 5.56 0.10
CA GLU A 28 -7.89 6.87 0.76
C GLU A 28 -7.93 6.64 2.27
N ASN A 29 -7.03 7.26 3.04
CA ASN A 29 -7.02 7.15 4.50
C ASN A 29 -8.34 7.66 5.10
N SER A 30 -8.83 6.95 6.11
CA SER A 30 -9.95 7.44 6.91
C SER A 30 -9.49 8.51 7.91
N LEU A 31 -10.34 9.51 8.11
CA LEU A 31 -10.17 10.57 9.10
C LEU A 31 -11.25 10.52 10.20
N ILE A 32 -12.09 9.47 10.21
CA ILE A 32 -13.13 9.28 11.22
C ILE A 32 -12.52 8.56 12.42
N GLU A 33 -12.73 9.07 13.63
CA GLU A 33 -12.11 8.53 14.85
C GLU A 33 -12.44 7.04 15.12
N ALA A 34 -13.60 6.57 14.66
CA ALA A 34 -14.03 5.18 14.83
C ALA A 34 -13.40 4.18 13.83
N SER A 35 -12.67 4.66 12.81
CA SER A 35 -11.97 3.76 11.88
C SER A 35 -10.64 3.30 12.45
N GLY A 36 -10.06 2.27 11.84
CA GLY A 36 -8.65 1.96 12.07
C GLY A 36 -7.75 3.15 11.67
N ASP A 37 -6.54 3.16 12.20
CA ASP A 37 -5.53 4.16 11.93
C ASP A 37 -4.26 3.47 11.39
N LEU A 38 -3.91 3.75 10.14
CA LEU A 38 -2.76 3.13 9.48
C LEU A 38 -1.42 3.44 10.19
N TYR A 39 -1.28 4.62 10.79
CA TYR A 39 -0.08 4.96 11.54
C TYR A 39 -0.02 4.22 12.88
N GLU A 40 -1.17 3.97 13.51
CA GLU A 40 -1.24 3.11 14.69
C GLU A 40 -0.91 1.67 14.33
N LEU A 41 -1.51 1.15 13.26
CA LEU A 41 -1.23 -0.19 12.75
C LEU A 41 0.26 -0.38 12.42
N ALA A 42 0.91 0.66 11.87
CA ALA A 42 2.34 0.66 11.59
C ALA A 42 3.26 0.95 12.79
N GLY A 43 2.70 1.20 13.99
CA GLY A 43 3.50 1.55 15.17
C GLY A 43 4.18 2.93 15.10
N LEU A 44 3.67 3.84 14.26
CA LEU A 44 4.19 5.17 13.99
C LEU A 44 3.31 6.31 14.56
N ARG A 45 2.25 5.98 15.31
CA ARG A 45 1.24 6.94 15.81
C ARG A 45 1.86 8.13 16.55
N ASP A 46 2.82 7.88 17.43
CA ASP A 46 3.44 8.92 18.26
C ASP A 46 4.50 9.75 17.50
N GLU A 47 4.89 9.32 16.30
CA GLU A 47 5.93 9.97 15.48
C GLU A 47 5.38 10.44 14.11
N ARG A 48 4.07 10.72 14.02
CA ARG A 48 3.39 11.17 12.78
C ARG A 48 3.97 12.44 12.15
N ASP A 49 4.55 13.33 12.95
CA ASP A 49 5.20 14.54 12.42
C ASP A 49 6.55 14.23 11.75
N ARG A 50 7.20 13.16 12.18
CA ARG A 50 8.49 12.69 11.66
C ARG A 50 8.33 11.74 10.48
N TRP A 51 7.38 10.81 10.54
CA TRP A 51 7.23 9.78 9.52
C TRP A 51 6.11 10.10 8.54
N SER A 52 6.37 9.85 7.25
CA SER A 52 5.33 9.83 6.22
C SER A 52 5.20 8.44 5.64
N ILE A 53 4.00 7.85 5.74
CA ILE A 53 3.68 6.62 5.01
C ILE A 53 3.48 6.97 3.53
N LEU A 54 4.28 6.35 2.67
CA LEU A 54 4.32 6.59 1.22
C LEU A 54 3.81 5.43 0.39
N GLY A 55 3.73 4.22 0.96
CA GLY A 55 3.25 3.04 0.25
C GLY A 55 2.72 1.97 1.20
N ILE A 56 1.84 1.14 0.67
CA ILE A 56 1.29 -0.04 1.33
C ILE A 56 1.42 -1.18 0.33
N GLU A 57 1.93 -2.32 0.79
CA GLU A 57 1.94 -3.56 0.04
C GLU A 57 1.16 -4.62 0.82
N VAL A 58 0.28 -5.33 0.11
CA VAL A 58 -0.48 -6.45 0.64
C VAL A 58 -0.29 -7.61 -0.31
N ASP A 59 0.42 -8.63 0.16
CA ASP A 59 0.56 -9.91 -0.53
C ASP A 59 -0.08 -11.02 0.32
N ALA A 60 -0.64 -12.00 -0.36
CA ALA A 60 -1.36 -13.10 0.25
C ALA A 60 -1.13 -14.37 -0.54
N TYR A 61 -0.75 -15.44 0.16
CA TYR A 61 -0.63 -16.77 -0.40
C TYR A 61 -1.61 -17.72 0.28
N SER A 62 -2.43 -18.38 -0.54
CA SER A 62 -3.24 -19.52 -0.12
C SER A 62 -3.24 -20.56 -1.24
N HIS A 63 -3.04 -21.82 -0.86
CA HIS A 63 -3.13 -22.96 -1.77
C HIS A 63 -4.03 -24.05 -1.17
N GLY A 64 -5.25 -23.67 -0.78
CA GLY A 64 -6.22 -24.56 -0.14
C GLY A 64 -6.05 -24.71 1.38
N ALA A 65 -5.19 -23.87 1.97
CA ALA A 65 -4.98 -23.73 3.42
C ALA A 65 -5.30 -22.30 3.87
N ASP A 66 -5.18 -22.04 5.17
CA ASP A 66 -5.31 -20.69 5.72
C ASP A 66 -4.36 -19.73 5.01
N THR A 67 -4.84 -18.50 4.81
CA THR A 67 -4.10 -17.51 4.03
C THR A 67 -2.90 -16.99 4.83
N SER A 68 -1.71 -17.10 4.25
CA SER A 68 -0.51 -16.46 4.77
C SER A 68 -0.42 -15.05 4.18
N TRP A 69 -0.32 -14.05 5.05
CA TRP A 69 -0.29 -12.64 4.66
C TRP A 69 1.12 -12.05 4.81
N THR A 70 1.50 -11.20 3.88
CA THR A 70 2.63 -10.27 4.02
C THR A 70 2.10 -8.87 3.78
N VAL A 71 1.97 -8.10 4.85
CA VAL A 71 1.51 -6.71 4.79
C VAL A 71 2.65 -5.80 5.17
N ARG A 72 2.98 -4.83 4.31
CA ARG A 72 4.06 -3.87 4.53
C ARG A 72 3.58 -2.45 4.37
N VAL A 73 4.22 -1.57 5.15
CA VAL A 73 4.11 -0.13 5.00
C VAL A 73 5.49 0.42 4.70
N TYR A 74 5.57 1.26 3.67
CA TYR A 74 6.78 1.99 3.31
C TYR A 74 6.69 3.41 3.87
N ALA A 75 7.55 3.74 4.82
CA ALA A 75 7.53 5.04 5.49
C ALA A 75 8.87 5.76 5.38
N ALA A 76 8.87 7.07 5.14
CA ALA A 76 10.06 7.89 5.06
C ALA A 76 10.22 8.80 6.29
N ASP A 77 11.44 8.92 6.81
CA ASP A 77 11.79 9.84 7.89
C ASP A 77 11.99 11.25 7.31
N ARG A 78 11.00 12.11 7.52
CA ARG A 78 11.02 13.50 7.04
C ARG A 78 12.16 14.30 7.64
N HIS A 79 12.52 14.05 8.89
CA HIS A 79 13.56 14.82 9.56
C HIS A 79 14.95 14.43 9.02
N GLU A 80 15.21 13.14 8.84
CA GLU A 80 16.47 12.67 8.26
C GLU A 80 16.65 13.13 6.80
N LEU A 81 15.54 13.17 6.05
CA LEU A 81 15.55 13.57 4.64
C LEU A 81 15.39 15.08 4.43
N GLY A 82 15.12 15.85 5.48
CA GLY A 82 14.94 17.30 5.42
C GLY A 82 13.66 17.74 4.68
N VAL A 83 12.57 16.97 4.80
CA VAL A 83 11.32 17.17 4.06
C VAL A 83 10.28 17.91 4.89
N ASN A 84 9.94 19.12 4.46
CA ASN A 84 8.90 19.96 5.06
C ASN A 84 7.73 20.27 4.10
N SER A 85 7.92 20.02 2.81
CA SER A 85 7.00 20.35 1.72
C SER A 85 6.97 19.24 0.65
N PHE A 86 6.01 19.32 -0.26
CA PHE A 86 5.92 18.36 -1.36
C PHE A 86 7.12 18.47 -2.31
N GLU A 87 7.59 19.68 -2.57
CA GLU A 87 8.75 19.95 -3.43
C GLU A 87 10.06 19.35 -2.86
N ASP A 88 10.13 19.13 -1.54
CA ASP A 88 11.27 18.46 -0.92
C ASP A 88 11.36 16.99 -1.35
N TRP A 89 10.22 16.31 -1.54
CA TRP A 89 10.20 14.91 -1.97
C TRP A 89 10.80 14.73 -3.36
N GLU A 90 10.50 15.64 -4.29
CA GLU A 90 11.10 15.65 -5.63
C GLU A 90 12.62 15.81 -5.57
N ARG A 91 13.12 16.67 -4.67
CA ARG A 91 14.57 16.86 -4.46
C ARG A 91 15.22 15.62 -3.86
N VAL A 92 14.57 14.99 -2.89
CA VAL A 92 15.04 13.73 -2.29
C VAL A 92 15.10 12.64 -3.37
N ALA A 93 14.03 12.48 -4.16
CA ALA A 93 13.97 11.50 -5.24
C ALA A 93 15.09 11.72 -6.27
N ALA A 94 15.28 12.95 -6.74
CA ALA A 94 16.34 13.29 -7.70
C ALA A 94 17.76 13.04 -7.14
N LYS A 95 17.98 13.31 -5.85
CA LYS A 95 19.28 13.12 -5.19
C LYS A 95 19.62 11.64 -4.99
N HIS A 96 18.63 10.82 -4.63
CA HIS A 96 18.84 9.43 -4.22
C HIS A 96 18.48 8.41 -5.32
N GLY A 97 17.92 8.86 -6.45
CA GLY A 97 17.38 7.98 -7.50
C GLY A 97 16.03 7.35 -7.15
N GLY A 98 15.37 7.85 -6.10
CA GLY A 98 14.14 7.35 -5.49
C GLY A 98 13.97 7.92 -4.08
N ILE A 99 12.81 7.75 -3.44
CA ILE A 99 12.61 8.19 -2.05
C ILE A 99 13.06 7.07 -1.11
N PRO A 100 14.06 7.27 -0.23
CA PRO A 100 14.43 6.27 0.76
C PRO A 100 13.28 6.03 1.74
N VAL A 101 12.85 4.77 1.87
CA VAL A 101 11.78 4.34 2.77
C VAL A 101 12.25 3.23 3.68
N ALA A 102 11.75 3.21 4.92
CA ALA A 102 11.78 2.06 5.80
C ALA A 102 10.65 1.09 5.40
N ASP A 103 10.99 -0.18 5.27
CA ASP A 103 10.04 -1.28 5.09
C ASP A 103 9.60 -1.79 6.48
N ILE A 104 8.34 -1.55 6.82
CA ILE A 104 7.73 -1.95 8.09
C ILE A 104 6.78 -3.12 7.81
N LEU A 105 7.19 -4.32 8.22
CA LEU A 105 6.35 -5.51 8.20
C LEU A 105 5.30 -5.43 9.31
N LEU A 106 4.02 -5.51 8.94
CA LEU A 106 2.90 -5.56 9.85
C LEU A 106 2.59 -7.02 10.17
N HIS A 107 3.14 -7.51 11.28
CA HIS A 107 2.90 -8.87 11.74
C HIS A 107 1.41 -9.10 12.03
N ASP A 108 0.91 -10.26 11.61
CA ASP A 108 -0.48 -10.73 11.81
C ASP A 108 -1.57 -9.84 11.20
N ALA A 109 -1.19 -8.83 10.40
CA ALA A 109 -2.14 -7.98 9.70
C ALA A 109 -2.67 -8.66 8.44
N THR A 110 -3.95 -8.42 8.15
CA THR A 110 -4.64 -8.91 6.96
C THR A 110 -5.08 -7.75 6.06
N LEU A 111 -5.57 -8.04 4.86
CA LEU A 111 -6.20 -7.02 4.01
C LEU A 111 -7.39 -6.34 4.69
N ASP A 112 -8.16 -7.07 5.50
CA ASP A 112 -9.32 -6.51 6.22
C ASP A 112 -8.89 -5.44 7.23
N ASP A 113 -7.78 -5.67 7.93
CA ASP A 113 -7.23 -4.69 8.88
C ASP A 113 -6.76 -3.41 8.16
N VAL A 114 -6.17 -3.55 6.98
CA VAL A 114 -5.80 -2.41 6.12
C VAL A 114 -7.06 -1.67 5.65
N ILE A 115 -8.08 -2.38 5.16
CA ILE A 115 -9.33 -1.77 4.67
C ILE A 115 -10.04 -0.98 5.77
N LYS A 116 -10.06 -1.46 7.02
CA LYS A 116 -10.63 -0.74 8.16
C LYS A 116 -9.96 0.61 8.44
N CYS A 117 -8.73 0.80 7.98
CA CYS A 117 -8.01 2.07 8.08
C CYS A 117 -8.33 3.06 6.93
N MET A 118 -9.05 2.60 5.90
CA MET A 118 -9.34 3.38 4.70
C MET A 118 -10.77 3.91 4.73
N LYS A 119 -10.94 5.14 4.23
CA LYS A 119 -12.25 5.70 3.87
C LYS A 119 -12.82 5.02 2.64
N SER A 120 -11.96 4.72 1.65
CA SER A 120 -12.34 3.98 0.46
C SER A 120 -11.17 3.12 -0.01
N PHE A 121 -11.50 1.94 -0.54
CA PHE A 121 -10.55 1.01 -1.13
C PHE A 121 -11.14 0.49 -2.44
N GLY A 122 -10.36 0.58 -3.52
CA GLY A 122 -10.77 0.13 -4.85
C GLY A 122 -9.65 -0.64 -5.52
N VAL A 123 -9.98 -1.81 -6.05
CA VAL A 123 -9.06 -2.66 -6.83
C VAL A 123 -9.75 -3.06 -8.11
N GLN A 124 -9.07 -2.86 -9.24
CA GLN A 124 -9.50 -3.41 -10.53
C GLN A 124 -8.40 -4.32 -11.08
N LEU A 125 -8.72 -5.59 -11.23
CA LEU A 125 -7.88 -6.57 -11.90
C LEU A 125 -8.41 -6.82 -13.31
N ARG A 126 -7.53 -6.73 -14.29
CA ARG A 126 -7.82 -7.02 -15.70
C ARG A 126 -7.01 -8.23 -16.14
N ASN A 127 -7.57 -9.02 -17.05
CA ASN A 127 -6.85 -10.12 -17.64
C ASN A 127 -5.63 -9.58 -18.40
N GLY A 128 -4.43 -10.04 -18.04
CA GLY A 128 -3.17 -9.54 -18.59
C GLY A 128 -3.01 -9.77 -20.10
N HIS A 129 -3.77 -10.70 -20.68
CA HIS A 129 -3.77 -10.97 -22.12
C HIS A 129 -4.68 -10.02 -22.93
N ILE A 130 -5.57 -9.25 -22.28
CA ILE A 130 -6.47 -8.31 -22.94
C ILE A 130 -5.94 -6.90 -22.74
N SER A 131 -5.37 -6.32 -23.80
CA SER A 131 -4.72 -5.00 -23.78
C SER A 131 -5.63 -3.83 -24.16
N HIS A 132 -6.92 -4.08 -24.39
CA HIS A 132 -7.89 -3.06 -24.79
C HIS A 132 -8.68 -2.49 -23.61
N ASP A 133 -9.14 -1.25 -23.76
CA ASP A 133 -10.02 -0.61 -22.78
C ASP A 133 -11.38 -1.28 -22.71
N PHE A 134 -11.92 -1.35 -21.48
CA PHE A 134 -13.25 -1.88 -21.24
C PHE A 134 -14.25 -0.74 -21.31
N LEU A 135 -15.26 -0.91 -22.15
CA LEU A 135 -16.44 -0.05 -22.17
C LEU A 135 -17.49 -0.69 -21.27
N HIS A 136 -17.98 0.07 -20.29
CA HIS A 136 -19.08 -0.38 -19.43
C HIS A 136 -20.37 -0.42 -20.24
N ALA A 137 -20.93 -1.62 -20.45
CA ALA A 137 -22.09 -1.85 -21.31
C ALA A 137 -23.39 -2.17 -20.55
N GLY A 138 -23.33 -2.40 -19.22
CA GLY A 138 -24.49 -2.71 -18.39
C GLY A 138 -24.10 -3.19 -16.99
N TYR A 139 -25.07 -3.14 -16.07
CA TYR A 139 -24.94 -3.67 -14.70
C TYR A 139 -25.58 -5.06 -14.61
N GLY A 140 -25.10 -5.90 -13.69
CA GLY A 140 -25.73 -7.18 -13.36
C GLY A 140 -25.33 -7.62 -11.95
N ASP A 141 -26.29 -8.15 -11.20
CA ASP A 141 -26.11 -8.58 -9.80
C ASP A 141 -26.06 -10.11 -9.71
N HIS A 142 -25.15 -10.64 -8.88
CA HIS A 142 -25.13 -12.06 -8.53
C HIS A 142 -24.67 -12.28 -7.07
N PRO A 143 -25.41 -13.07 -6.26
CA PRO A 143 -26.74 -13.59 -6.56
C PRO A 143 -27.72 -12.45 -6.82
N ALA A 144 -28.79 -12.70 -7.60
CA ALA A 144 -29.80 -11.69 -7.88
C ALA A 144 -30.29 -11.11 -6.54
N GLN A 145 -30.24 -9.79 -6.42
CA GLN A 145 -30.75 -9.07 -5.26
C GLN A 145 -32.20 -8.68 -5.55
N ASP A 146 -33.04 -8.69 -4.51
CA ASP A 146 -34.44 -8.23 -4.58
C ASP A 146 -34.55 -6.70 -4.62
#